data_AF-A0A6N6JML1-F1
#
_entry.id   AF-A0A6N6JML1-F1
#
_cell.length_a   1.000
_cell.length_b   1.000
_cell.length_c   1.000
_cell.angle_alpha   90.00
_cell.angle_beta   90.00
_cell.angle_gamma   90.00
#
_symmetry.space_group_name_H-M   'P 1'
#
loop_
_entity.id
_entity.type
_entity.pdbx_description
1 polymer ?
#
loop_
_entity_poly.entity_id
_entity_poly.type
_entity_poly.pdbx_seq_one_letter_code
_entity_poly.pdbx_strand_id
1 'polypeptide(L)'
;MNTKLLALATATTLAFAAPALAQSSANQGYDMLTGALYNSFNELGIDTSSLNELSLSQVAQIKNVLDGDESGGVKKDRIEAIMNNN
;
A
#
# COMPACT_ATOMS: atom_id res chain seq x y z
N MET A 1 55.66 2.65 -29.33
CA MET A 1 54.21 2.59 -29.05
C MET A 1 53.99 1.61 -27.92
N ASN A 2 53.51 2.10 -26.78
CA ASN A 2 53.23 1.29 -25.60
C ASN A 2 51.72 1.09 -25.52
N THR A 3 51.25 -0.16 -25.36
CA THR A 3 49.92 -0.37 -24.77
C THR A 3 49.91 -1.65 -23.96
N LYS A 4 49.77 -1.45 -22.66
CA LYS A 4 49.67 -2.43 -21.59
C LYS A 4 48.20 -2.80 -21.38
N LEU A 5 48.00 -4.02 -20.84
CA LEU A 5 46.97 -4.37 -19.84
C LEU A 5 45.50 -4.33 -20.34
N LEU A 6 44.54 -5.13 -19.90
CA LEU A 6 44.34 -5.94 -18.70
C LEU A 6 43.22 -6.95 -19.03
N ALA A 7 43.39 -8.21 -18.60
CA ALA A 7 42.28 -9.12 -18.37
C ALA A 7 41.71 -8.86 -16.98
N LEU A 8 40.38 -8.84 -16.82
CA LEU A 8 39.74 -9.18 -15.55
C LEU A 8 38.33 -9.74 -15.80
N ALA A 9 38.23 -11.06 -15.71
CA ALA A 9 36.98 -11.76 -15.54
C ALA A 9 36.62 -11.75 -14.05
N THR A 10 35.47 -11.20 -13.71
CA THR A 10 34.84 -11.36 -12.40
C THR A 10 33.39 -11.77 -12.62
N ALA A 11 33.18 -13.08 -12.63
CA ALA A 11 31.86 -13.69 -12.50
C ALA A 11 31.51 -13.71 -11.01
N THR A 12 30.62 -12.80 -10.57
CA THR A 12 30.02 -12.85 -9.24
C THR A 12 28.65 -13.52 -9.34
N THR A 13 28.63 -14.76 -8.87
CA THR A 13 27.46 -15.60 -8.63
C THR A 13 26.40 -14.89 -7.77
N LEU A 14 25.23 -14.63 -8.35
CA LEU A 14 24.02 -14.19 -7.62
C LEU A 14 23.34 -15.41 -6.98
N ALA A 15 23.78 -15.80 -5.79
CA ALA A 15 23.07 -16.72 -4.94
C ALA A 15 22.60 -15.97 -3.69
N PHE A 16 21.37 -15.45 -3.69
CA PHE A 16 20.68 -15.07 -2.47
C PHE A 16 19.19 -15.39 -2.59
N ALA A 17 18.81 -16.52 -2.01
CA ALA A 17 17.47 -16.73 -1.48
C ALA A 17 17.32 -15.85 -0.23
N ALA A 18 16.45 -14.83 -0.28
CA ALA A 18 15.92 -14.14 0.91
C ALA A 18 14.68 -13.29 0.57
N PRO A 19 13.45 -13.81 0.70
CA PRO A 19 12.26 -12.97 0.75
C PRO A 19 12.05 -12.50 2.21
N ALA A 20 12.92 -11.63 2.74
CA ALA A 20 12.77 -11.10 4.10
C ALA A 20 12.77 -9.58 4.20
N LEU A 21 13.09 -8.86 3.11
CA LEU A 21 13.14 -7.39 3.09
C LEU A 21 11.83 -6.74 2.58
N ALA A 22 10.86 -7.52 2.09
CA ALA A 22 9.59 -6.98 1.60
C ALA A 22 8.58 -6.68 2.73
N GLN A 23 8.71 -7.30 3.91
CA GLN A 23 7.73 -7.21 4.99
C GLN A 23 7.75 -5.86 5.73
N SER A 24 8.93 -5.27 5.95
CA SER A 24 9.05 -4.02 6.72
C SER A 24 8.53 -2.79 5.96
N SER A 25 8.78 -2.71 4.65
CA SER A 25 8.29 -1.60 3.82
C SER A 25 6.78 -1.66 3.59
N ALA A 26 6.21 -2.87 3.55
CA ALA A 26 4.77 -3.06 3.40
C ALA A 26 3.99 -2.51 4.60
N ASN A 27 4.49 -2.68 5.82
CA ASN A 27 3.85 -2.17 7.04
C ASN A 27 3.84 -0.63 7.08
N GLN A 28 4.95 0.03 6.70
CA GLN A 28 4.98 1.49 6.60
C GLN A 28 4.02 2.02 5.53
N GLY A 29 3.93 1.34 4.38
CA GLY A 29 2.97 1.71 3.34
C GLY A 29 1.52 1.56 3.77
N TYR A 30 1.21 0.53 4.58
CA TYR A 30 -0.10 0.34 5.16
C TYR A 30 -0.46 1.46 6.15
N ASP A 31 0.44 1.79 7.08
CA ASP A 31 0.18 2.87 8.06
C ASP A 31 -0.04 4.23 7.39
N MET A 32 0.74 4.55 6.35
CA MET A 32 0.54 5.78 5.57
C MET A 32 -0.81 5.79 4.84
N LEU A 33 -1.21 4.65 4.29
CA LEU A 33 -2.48 4.51 3.58
C LEU A 33 -3.67 4.62 4.53
N THR A 34 -3.61 3.97 5.68
CA THR A 34 -4.62 4.06 6.75
C THR A 34 -4.70 5.50 7.31
N GLY A 35 -3.56 6.19 7.43
CA GLY A 35 -3.53 7.61 7.80
C GLY A 35 -4.23 8.52 6.78
N ALA A 36 -4.06 8.27 5.48
CA ALA A 36 -4.76 9.01 4.44
C ALA A 36 -6.28 8.77 4.49
N LEU A 37 -6.69 7.51 4.73
CA LEU A 37 -8.08 7.13 4.88
C LEU A 37 -8.77 7.80 6.08
N TYR A 38 -8.04 7.98 7.18
CA TYR A 38 -8.57 8.64 8.38
C TYR A 38 -9.13 10.03 8.08
N ASN A 39 -8.41 10.85 7.31
CA ASN A 39 -8.88 12.19 6.97
C ASN A 39 -10.14 12.14 6.11
N SER A 40 -10.18 11.29 5.09
CA SER A 40 -11.35 11.13 4.22
C SER A 40 -12.56 10.60 4.98
N PHE A 41 -12.37 9.69 5.94
CA PHE A 41 -13.45 9.15 6.76
C PHE A 41 -14.02 10.23 7.66
N ASN A 42 -13.17 11.04 8.28
CA ASN A 42 -13.59 12.16 9.11
C ASN A 42 -14.38 13.20 8.30
N GLU A 43 -13.97 13.51 7.06
CA GLU A 43 -14.70 14.40 6.15
C GLU A 43 -16.08 13.84 5.74
N LEU A 44 -16.19 12.52 5.57
CA LEU A 44 -17.44 11.84 5.25
C LEU A 44 -18.30 11.51 6.49
N GLY A 45 -17.80 11.78 7.70
CA GLY A 45 -18.44 11.42 8.96
C GLY A 45 -18.64 9.91 9.12
N ILE A 46 -17.67 9.12 8.69
CA ILE A 46 -17.58 7.66 8.85
C ILE A 46 -16.80 7.35 10.12
N ASP A 47 -17.22 6.32 10.86
CA ASP A 47 -16.49 5.89 12.06
C ASP A 47 -15.08 5.39 11.68
N THR A 48 -14.06 6.00 12.30
CA THR A 48 -12.65 5.68 12.07
C THR A 48 -12.15 4.57 12.99
N SER A 49 -12.93 4.17 14.00
CA SER A 49 -12.54 3.19 15.01
C SER A 49 -12.20 1.83 14.39
N SER A 50 -12.89 1.46 13.31
CA SER A 50 -12.70 0.18 12.60
C SER A 50 -11.64 0.23 11.48
N LEU A 51 -10.98 1.37 11.23
CA LEU A 51 -9.96 1.47 10.17
C LEU A 51 -8.80 0.48 10.36
N ASN A 52 -8.39 0.25 11.61
CA ASN A 52 -7.30 -0.67 11.96
C ASN A 52 -7.69 -2.16 11.81
N GLU A 53 -8.99 -2.44 11.66
CA GLU A 53 -9.52 -3.80 11.49
C GLU A 53 -9.66 -4.17 10.01
N LEU A 54 -9.43 -3.21 9.10
CA LEU A 54 -9.57 -3.42 7.68
C LEU A 54 -8.41 -4.22 7.11
N SER A 55 -8.75 -5.28 6.39
CA SER A 55 -7.82 -6.00 5.54
C SER A 55 -7.27 -5.10 4.43
N LEU A 56 -6.07 -5.42 3.93
CA LEU A 56 -5.46 -4.75 2.77
C LEU A 56 -6.39 -4.68 1.55
N SER A 57 -7.21 -5.71 1.32
CA SER A 57 -8.18 -5.73 0.22
C SER A 57 -9.33 -4.75 0.45
N GLN A 58 -9.83 -4.60 1.68
CA GLN A 58 -10.86 -3.60 2.01
C GLN A 58 -10.29 -2.18 1.88
N VAL A 59 -9.09 -1.94 2.41
CA VAL A 59 -8.37 -0.67 2.27
C VAL A 59 -8.21 -0.27 0.80
N ALA A 60 -7.82 -1.20 -0.08
CA ALA A 60 -7.70 -0.95 -1.50
C ALA A 60 -9.06 -0.64 -2.17
N GLN A 61 -10.13 -1.35 -1.80
CA GLN A 61 -11.47 -1.10 -2.33
C GLN A 61 -11.99 0.29 -1.91
N ILE A 62 -11.81 0.65 -0.65
CA ILE A 62 -12.21 1.95 -0.11
C ILE A 62 -11.46 3.07 -0.83
N LYS A 63 -10.16 2.90 -1.09
CA LYS A 63 -9.40 3.88 -1.87
C LYS A 63 -9.97 4.07 -3.27
N ASN A 64 -10.36 2.99 -3.96
CA ASN A 64 -11.00 3.09 -5.27
C ASN A 64 -12.33 3.86 -5.22
N VAL A 65 -13.12 3.72 -4.15
CA VAL A 65 -14.36 4.49 -3.96
C VAL A 65 -14.05 5.97 -3.72
N LEU A 66 -13.05 6.28 -2.91
CA LEU A 66 -12.65 7.66 -2.62
C LEU A 66 -12.14 8.39 -3.87
N ASP A 67 -11.37 7.70 -4.71
CA ASP A 67 -10.84 8.23 -5.97
C ASP A 67 -11.92 8.38 -7.06
N GLY A 68 -13.10 7.78 -6.90
CA GLY A 68 -14.20 7.91 -7.85
C GLY A 68 -14.85 9.30 -7.86
N ASP A 69 -15.58 9.63 -8.92
CA ASP A 69 -16.28 10.93 -9.06
C ASP A 69 -17.64 10.99 -8.35
N GLU A 70 -17.95 10.01 -7.51
CA GLU A 70 -19.24 9.90 -6.83
C GLU A 70 -19.44 10.99 -5.76
N SER A 71 -20.69 11.37 -5.52
CA SER A 71 -21.04 12.29 -4.42
C SER A 71 -20.66 11.70 -3.06
N GLY A 72 -20.30 12.56 -2.10
CA GLY A 72 -19.85 12.13 -0.76
C GLY A 72 -20.80 11.17 -0.03
N GLY A 73 -22.12 11.37 -0.16
CA GLY A 73 -23.11 10.44 0.40
C GLY A 73 -23.05 9.03 -0.20
N VAL A 74 -22.90 8.92 -1.53
CA VAL A 74 -22.76 7.63 -2.22
C VAL A 74 -21.43 6.96 -1.84
N LYS A 75 -20.35 7.73 -1.76
CA LYS A 75 -19.05 7.23 -1.28
C LYS A 75 -19.17 6.66 0.12
N LYS A 76 -19.82 7.39 1.03
CA LYS A 76 -20.07 6.96 2.40
C LYS A 76 -20.78 5.61 2.45
N ASP A 77 -21.93 5.49 1.80
CA ASP A 77 -22.73 4.26 1.82
C ASP A 77 -21.93 3.06 1.30
N ARG A 78 -21.14 3.25 0.24
CA ARG A 78 -20.30 2.20 -0.34
C ARG A 78 -19.14 1.80 0.58
N ILE A 79 -18.52 2.77 1.25
CA ILE A 79 -17.42 2.51 2.19
C ILE A 79 -17.94 1.72 3.40
N GLU A 80 -19.07 2.12 3.98
CA GLU A 80 -19.69 1.40 5.09
C GLU A 80 -20.08 -0.04 4.71
N ALA A 81 -20.55 -0.25 3.47
CA ALA A 81 -20.81 -1.60 2.96
C ALA A 81 -19.55 -2.47 2.86
N ILE A 82 -18.41 -1.90 2.43
CA ILE A 82 -17.12 -2.62 2.36
C ILE A 82 -16.63 -2.99 3.77
N MET A 83 -16.79 -2.10 4.74
CA MET A 83 -16.39 -2.34 6.14
C MET A 83 -17.21 -3.48 6.78
N ASN A 84 -18.51 -3.54 6.48
CA ASN A 84 -19.42 -4.55 7.01
C ASN A 84 -19.33 -5.91 6.31
N ASN A 85 -18.62 -6.01 5.18
CA ASN A 85 -18.44 -7.27 4.45
C ASN A 85 -17.16 -7.98 4.95
N ASN A 86 -17.24 -8.53 6.17
CA ASN A 86 -16.22 -9.41 6.77
C ASN A 86 -16.44 -10.87 6.36
#